data_AF-A0AAD7FUM2-F1
#
_entry.id   AF-A0AAD7FUM2-F1
#
_cell.length_a   1.000
_cell.length_b   1.000
_cell.length_c   1.000
_cell.angle_alpha   90.00
_cell.angle_beta   90.00
_cell.angle_gamma   90.00
#
_symmetry.space_group_name_H-M   'P 1'
#
loop_
_entity.id
_entity.type
_entity.pdbx_description
1 polymer ?
#
loop_
_entity_poly.entity_id
_entity_poly.type
_entity_poly.pdbx_seq_one_letter_code
_entity_poly.pdbx_strand_id
1 'polypeptide(L)' 'PVPIYAADGRSFEAVGRGDVETELPNGEFSTKATLKDALYAPWMAFTLISASRLDAAGYSLTIGNG' A
#
# COMPACT_ATOMS: atom_id res chain seq x y z
N PRO A 1 -0.40 18.18 4.99
CA PRO A 1 -0.19 17.34 3.80
C PRO A 1 1.16 16.61 3.93
N VAL A 2 1.21 15.33 3.56
CA VAL A 2 2.45 14.54 3.57
C VAL A 2 2.79 14.17 2.13
N PRO A 3 3.96 14.57 1.58
CA PRO A 3 4.32 14.24 0.21
C PRO A 3 4.71 12.77 0.08
N ILE A 4 4.18 12.12 -0.97
CA ILE A 4 4.53 10.76 -1.39
C ILE A 4 5.34 10.89 -2.67
N TYR A 5 6.58 10.40 -2.66
CA TYR A 5 7.48 10.46 -3.82
C TYR A 5 7.40 9.16 -4.61
N ALA A 6 7.08 9.27 -5.89
CA ALA A 6 7.12 8.15 -6.83
C ALA A 6 8.47 8.08 -7.56
N ALA A 7 8.81 6.89 -8.05
CA ALA A 7 10.05 6.64 -8.76
C ALA A 7 10.19 7.43 -10.07
N ASP A 8 9.07 7.86 -10.67
CA ASP A 8 9.05 8.71 -11.87
C ASP A 8 9.33 10.19 -11.58
N GLY A 9 9.69 10.53 -10.35
CA GLY A 9 9.99 11.89 -9.90
C GLY A 9 8.75 12.74 -9.59
N ARG A 10 7.55 12.17 -9.71
CA ARG A 10 6.32 12.86 -9.31
C ARG A 10 6.12 12.78 -7.79
N SER A 11 5.44 13.79 -7.25
CA SER A 11 4.99 13.82 -5.87
C SER A 11 3.47 13.87 -5.80
N PHE A 12 2.88 13.10 -4.88
CA PHE A 12 1.46 13.12 -4.57
C PHE A 12 1.24 13.61 -3.15
N GLU A 13 0.29 14.52 -2.95
CA GLU A 13 -0.02 15.03 -1.62
C GLU A 13 -1.04 14.12 -0.92
N ALA A 14 -0.67 13.56 0.22
CA ALA A 14 -1.62 12.93 1.12
C ALA A 14 -2.37 13.99 1.93
N VAL A 15 -3.70 13.97 1.85
CA VAL A 15 -4.61 14.91 2.53
C VAL A 15 -5.27 14.30 3.77
N GLY A 16 -5.15 12.99 3.97
CA GLY A 16 -5.69 12.28 5.11
C GLY A 16 -4.81 11.10 5.54
N ARG A 17 -5.12 10.57 6.72
CA ARG A 17 -4.49 9.36 7.28
C ARG A 17 -5.53 8.59 8.09
N GLY A 18 -5.52 7.27 7.98
CA GLY A 18 -6.42 6.42 8.76
C GLY A 18 -6.22 4.95 8.46
N ASP A 19 -6.97 4.11 9.16
CA ASP A 19 -6.97 2.68 8.91
C ASP A 19 -7.91 2.35 7.75
N VAL A 20 -7.46 1.47 6.85
CA VAL A 20 -8.24 1.02 5.70
C VAL A 20 -8.36 -0.50 5.74
N GLU A 21 -9.60 -1.00 5.77
CA GLU A 21 -9.87 -2.42 5.56
C GLU A 21 -9.88 -2.72 4.07
N THR A 22 -9.19 -3.79 3.68
CA THR A 22 -9.10 -4.22 2.28
C THR A 22 -8.96 -5.73 2.18
N GLU A 23 -9.16 -6.24 0.97
CA GLU A 23 -8.92 -7.62 0.61
C GLU A 23 -7.70 -7.70 -0.31
N LEU A 24 -6.66 -8.40 0.16
CA LEU A 24 -5.42 -8.59 -0.58
C LEU A 24 -5.51 -9.88 -1.40
N PRO A 25 -5.41 -9.80 -2.74
CA PRO A 25 -5.35 -10.99 -3.59
C PRO A 25 -3.99 -11.68 -3.41
N ASN A 26 -4.00 -12.94 -2.99
CA ASN A 26 -2.83 -13.78 -2.72
C ASN A 26 -2.89 -15.06 -3.58
N GLY A 27 -2.96 -14.89 -4.90
CA GLY A 27 -3.16 -15.98 -5.85
C GLY A 27 -4.62 -16.41 -5.92
N GLU A 28 -4.90 -17.69 -5.62
CA GLU A 28 -6.28 -18.23 -5.62
C GLU A 28 -7.10 -17.82 -4.38
N PHE A 29 -6.45 -17.25 -3.36
CA PHE A 29 -7.07 -16.86 -2.10
C PHE A 29 -7.02 -15.35 -1.89
N SER A 30 -7.98 -14.83 -1.13
CA SER A 30 -7.99 -13.44 -0.65
C SER A 30 -7.73 -13.40 0.84
N THR A 31 -7.00 -12.40 1.31
CA THR A 31 -6.77 -12.16 2.74
C THR A 31 -7.34 -10.81 3.14
N LYS A 32 -8.26 -10.80 4.09
CA LYS A 32 -8.72 -9.55 4.72
C LYS A 32 -7.59 -8.97 5.56
N ALA A 33 -7.24 -7.72 5.29
CA ALA A 33 -6.19 -7.01 5.99
C ALA A 33 -6.63 -5.59 6.35
N THR A 34 -6.13 -5.09 7.48
CA THR A 34 -6.24 -3.68 7.84
C THR A 34 -4.90 -3.01 7.57
N LEU A 35 -4.87 -2.10 6.61
CA LEU A 35 -3.73 -1.22 6.39
C LEU A 35 -3.75 -0.14 7.47
N LYS A 36 -2.87 -0.28 8.46
CA LYS A 36 -2.74 0.68 9.56
C LYS A 36 -2.06 1.96 9.08
N ASP A 37 -2.56 3.10 9.52
CA ASP A 37 -1.95 4.41 9.24
C ASP A 37 -1.78 4.72 7.75
N ALA A 38 -2.71 4.26 6.91
CA ALA A 38 -2.68 4.48 5.47
C ALA A 38 -2.85 5.97 5.11
N LEU A 39 -2.01 6.45 4.19
CA LEU A 39 -2.10 7.82 3.67
C LEU A 39 -3.15 7.90 2.55
N TYR A 40 -4.07 8.85 2.66
CA TYR A 40 -5.08 9.11 1.65
C TYR A 40 -4.63 10.23 0.71
N ALA A 41 -4.37 9.87 -0.56
CA ALA A 41 -3.99 10.79 -1.63
C ALA A 41 -4.98 10.64 -2.81
N PRO A 42 -5.98 11.52 -2.96
CA PRO A 42 -7.03 11.41 -3.99
C PRO A 42 -6.51 11.34 -5.44
N TRP A 43 -5.32 11.88 -5.68
CA TRP A 43 -4.69 11.92 -7.02
C TRP A 43 -3.95 10.63 -7.38
N MET A 44 -3.76 9.71 -6.44
CA MET A 44 -3.26 8.38 -6.75
C MET A 44 -4.42 7.47 -7.16
N ALA A 45 -4.36 6.96 -8.38
CA ALA A 45 -5.39 6.06 -8.92
C ALA A 45 -5.37 4.64 -8.31
N PHE A 46 -4.34 4.31 -7.54
CA PHE A 46 -4.10 2.97 -7.01
C PHE A 46 -3.67 3.01 -5.55
N THR A 47 -3.97 1.94 -4.82
CA THR A 47 -3.45 1.71 -3.47
C THR A 47 -2.01 1.20 -3.55
N LEU A 48 -1.07 1.93 -2.97
CA LEU A 48 0.29 1.44 -2.77
C LEU A 48 0.44 0.81 -1.39
N ILE A 49 0.92 -0.42 -1.35
CA ILE A 49 1.19 -1.15 -0.11
C ILE A 49 2.70 -1.27 0.05
N SER A 50 3.21 -0.81 1.19
CA SER A 50 4.63 -0.88 1.50
C SER A 50 5.05 -2.32 1.80
N ALA A 51 5.94 -2.87 0.96
CA ALA A 51 6.51 -4.20 1.18
C ALA A 51 7.26 -4.33 2.51
N SER A 52 8.00 -3.29 2.94
CA SER A 52 8.71 -3.30 4.22
C SER A 52 7.77 -3.29 5.43
N ARG A 53 6.59 -2.67 5.31
CA ARG A 53 5.55 -2.74 6.35
C ARG A 53 4.90 -4.11 6.42
N LEU A 54 4.72 -4.78 5.28
CA LEU A 54 4.23 -6.17 5.22
C LEU A 54 5.23 -7.14 5.88
N ASP A 55 6.52 -7.02 5.54
CA ASP A 55 7.60 -7.80 6.14
C ASP A 55 7.66 -7.61 7.67
N ALA A 56 7.62 -6.36 8.13
CA ALA A 56 7.57 -6.06 9.57
C ALA A 56 6.30 -6.60 10.27
N ALA A 57 5.22 -6.85 9.53
CA ALA A 57 4.00 -7.47 10.03
C ALA A 57 4.01 -9.01 9.93
N GLY A 58 5.12 -9.61 9.49
CA GLY A 58 5.30 -11.07 9.41
C GLY A 58 4.79 -11.69 8.10
N TYR A 59 4.49 -10.89 7.08
CA TYR A 59 4.14 -11.39 5.75
C TYR A 59 5.41 -11.60 4.91
N SER A 60 5.37 -12.57 4.00
CA SER A 60 6.42 -12.80 3.03
C SER A 60 6.01 -12.31 1.64
N LEU A 61 6.94 -11.67 0.94
CA LEU A 61 6.75 -11.25 -0.45
C LEU A 61 7.49 -12.20 -1.40
N THR A 62 6.76 -12.80 -2.34
CA THR A 62 7.34 -13.63 -3.40
C THR A 62 7.19 -12.90 -4.74
N ILE A 63 8.32 -12.59 -5.40
CA ILE A 63 8.35 -11.99 -6.74
C ILE A 63 8.78 -13.11 -7.71
N GLY A 64 7.99 -13.37 -8.74
CA GLY A 64 8.26 -14.42 -9.73
C GLY A 64 7.84 -14.01 -11.13
N ASN A 65 8.24 -14.83 -12.12
CA ASN A 65 7.87 -14.70 -13.54
C ASN A 65 8.17 -13.33 -14.17
N GLY A 66 9.41 -12.84 -13.99
CA GLY A 66 9.87 -11.54 -14.52
C GLY A 66 9.62 -11.33 -16.00
#